data_AF-A0A3B0K2A5-F1
#
_entry.id   AF-A0A3B0K2A5-F1
#
_cell.length_a   1.000
_cell.length_b   1.000
_cell.length_c   1.000
_cell.angle_alpha   90.00
_cell.angle_beta   90.00
_cell.angle_gamma   90.00
#
_symmetry.space_group_name_H-M   'P 1'
#
loop_
_entity.id
_entity.type
_entity.pdbx_description
1 polymer ?
#
loop_
_entity_poly.entity_id
_entity_poly.type
_entity_poly.pdbx_seq_one_letter_code
_entity_poly.pdbx_strand_id
1 'polypeptide(L)'
;MNVPERSRFLIYALGIFVCYFLYGIVQEKLTRGRYGEQVQTDGSVGEQFTFALALVWVQCVCNYIFAKVLLAVKPQKEDTTHTGSYAACSLTYLLAMVSTTMAMRWVPYPTAVVGKSAKPIPVMILGVLIGRKSYSWTRYACVLTIVLGVILFMYKEGKVANLPAETTILGEVLLFLSLSMDGLTGAVQERIRAASSPSGQQMMMSMNFWSTLMLGFAMLLTGEVKESLHFALRHPEVWTHLSLLSLCGALGQFFIFLTVANFGPLACSVVTTTRKFFTVLCSVLLFGNILIARQWLGAVLVFAALFVDMLYGKKQSPAAALSSKKPPSDGGRLSEEKKKLIS
;
A
#
# COMPACT_ATOMS: atom_id res chain seq x y z
N MET A 1 0.26 21.90 22.75
CA MET A 1 1.47 21.11 23.09
C MET A 1 2.33 20.98 21.84
N ASN A 2 3.38 21.79 21.70
CA ASN A 2 4.30 21.73 20.56
C ASN A 2 5.29 20.59 20.78
N VAL A 3 4.91 19.38 20.39
CA VAL A 3 5.79 18.22 20.43
C VAL A 3 6.94 18.45 19.43
N PRO A 4 8.21 18.27 19.84
CA PRO A 4 9.37 18.42 18.96
C PRO A 4 9.22 17.57 17.69
N GLU A 5 9.74 18.06 16.56
CA GLU A 5 9.60 17.41 15.25
C GLU A 5 10.12 15.96 15.23
N ARG A 6 11.28 15.71 15.85
CA ARG A 6 11.84 14.36 16.01
C ARG A 6 10.93 13.44 16.81
N SER A 7 10.35 13.95 17.90
CA SER A 7 9.41 13.19 18.73
C SER A 7 8.11 12.88 17.97
N ARG A 8 7.60 13.82 17.17
CA ARG A 8 6.43 13.58 16.29
C ARG A 8 6.72 12.48 15.27
N PHE A 9 7.88 12.52 14.63
CA PHE A 9 8.29 11.48 13.68
C PHE A 9 8.36 10.10 14.36
N LEU A 10 9.00 10.00 15.53
CA LEU A 10 9.08 8.75 16.28
C LEU A 10 7.71 8.23 16.71
N ILE A 11 6.81 9.10 17.18
CA ILE A 11 5.44 8.72 17.55
C ILE A 11 4.70 8.16 16.34
N TYR A 12 4.78 8.82 15.18
CA TYR A 12 4.11 8.34 13.97
C TYR A 12 4.74 7.02 13.48
N ALA A 13 6.07 6.91 13.52
CA ALA A 13 6.78 5.71 13.13
C ALA A 13 6.42 4.51 14.02
N LEU A 14 6.40 4.71 15.34
CA LEU A 14 6.01 3.69 16.31
C LEU A 14 4.53 3.32 16.14
N GLY A 15 3.65 4.31 15.93
CA GLY A 15 2.24 4.10 15.63
C GLY A 15 2.03 3.23 14.39
N ILE A 16 2.72 3.54 13.28
CA ILE A 16 2.73 2.71 12.06
C ILE A 16 3.21 1.30 12.39
N PHE A 17 4.31 1.18 13.14
CA PHE A 17 4.91 -0.10 13.46
C PHE A 17 3.95 -1.00 14.24
N VAL A 18 3.46 -0.52 15.38
CA VAL A 18 2.58 -1.29 16.28
C VAL A 18 1.26 -1.63 15.60
N CYS A 19 0.59 -0.63 15.00
CA CYS A 19 -0.73 -0.85 14.39
C CYS A 19 -0.66 -1.85 13.24
N TYR A 20 0.30 -1.70 12.32
CA TYR A 20 0.38 -2.60 11.19
C TYR A 20 1.06 -3.95 11.50
N PHE A 21 1.79 -4.03 12.61
CA PHE A 21 2.28 -5.30 13.12
C PHE A 21 1.12 -6.14 13.67
N LEU A 22 0.29 -5.56 14.54
CA LEU A 22 -0.92 -6.21 15.03
C LEU A 22 -1.90 -6.54 13.89
N TYR A 23 -2.09 -5.60 12.97
CA TYR A 23 -2.86 -5.83 11.74
C TYR A 23 -2.35 -7.06 10.97
N GLY A 24 -1.04 -7.21 10.81
CA GLY A 24 -0.44 -8.36 10.13
C GLY A 24 -0.75 -9.69 10.81
N ILE A 25 -0.59 -9.76 12.14
CA ILE A 25 -0.90 -10.96 12.93
C ILE A 25 -2.38 -11.33 12.80
N VAL A 26 -3.27 -10.35 12.93
CA VAL A 26 -4.72 -10.58 12.85
C VAL A 26 -5.13 -10.95 11.42
N GLN A 27 -4.52 -10.33 10.40
CA GLN A 27 -4.77 -10.64 9.00
C GLN A 27 -4.33 -12.08 8.67
N GLU A 28 -3.16 -12.50 9.15
CA GLU A 28 -2.68 -13.87 8.98
C GLU A 28 -3.60 -14.88 9.68
N LYS A 29 -3.97 -14.63 10.93
CA LYS A 29 -4.96 -15.45 11.65
C LYS A 29 -6.31 -15.50 10.93
N LEU A 30 -6.78 -14.39 10.37
CA LEU A 30 -8.08 -14.34 9.70
C LEU A 30 -8.06 -15.11 8.38
N THR A 31 -7.03 -14.92 7.56
CA THR A 31 -6.93 -15.52 6.21
C THR A 31 -6.47 -16.97 6.21
N ARG A 32 -5.71 -17.40 7.22
CA ARG A 32 -5.21 -18.79 7.33
C ARG A 32 -5.87 -19.61 8.43
N GLY A 33 -6.46 -18.96 9.42
CA GLY A 33 -7.22 -19.61 10.47
C GLY A 33 -8.39 -20.40 9.89
N ARG A 34 -8.69 -21.52 10.54
CA ARG A 34 -9.86 -22.33 10.22
C ARG A 34 -10.89 -22.12 11.31
N TYR A 35 -12.13 -21.87 10.90
CA TYR A 35 -13.24 -21.55 11.78
C TYR A 35 -14.16 -22.77 11.90
N GLY A 36 -14.49 -23.13 13.14
CA GLY A 36 -15.32 -24.30 13.47
C GLY A 36 -14.58 -25.64 13.38
N GLU A 37 -15.27 -26.69 13.82
CA GLU A 37 -14.74 -28.08 13.89
C GLU A 37 -15.30 -28.98 12.77
N GLN A 38 -16.01 -28.41 11.79
CA GLN A 38 -16.63 -29.21 10.73
C GLN A 38 -15.59 -29.76 9.75
N VAL A 39 -15.61 -31.06 9.51
CA VAL A 39 -14.76 -31.71 8.51
C VAL A 39 -15.31 -31.41 7.12
N GLN A 40 -14.52 -30.72 6.31
CA GLN A 40 -14.83 -30.37 4.94
C GLN A 40 -14.60 -31.60 4.03
N THR A 41 -15.22 -31.62 2.84
CA THR A 41 -15.14 -32.72 1.86
C THR A 41 -13.72 -33.08 1.41
N ASP A 42 -12.74 -32.21 1.66
CA ASP A 42 -11.31 -32.37 1.36
C ASP A 42 -10.51 -32.98 2.56
N GLY A 43 -11.19 -33.42 3.62
CA GLY A 43 -10.58 -33.98 4.83
C GLY A 43 -9.97 -32.95 5.78
N SER A 44 -10.10 -31.65 5.48
CA SER A 44 -9.65 -30.54 6.32
C SER A 44 -10.72 -30.15 7.36
N VAL A 45 -10.32 -29.94 8.61
CA VAL A 45 -11.22 -29.50 9.69
C VAL A 45 -11.32 -27.97 9.70
N GLY A 46 -12.53 -27.43 9.60
CA GLY A 46 -12.88 -26.01 9.72
C GLY A 46 -12.86 -25.23 8.39
N GLU A 47 -13.76 -24.26 8.26
CA GLU A 47 -13.88 -23.42 7.05
C GLU A 47 -12.86 -22.25 7.08
N GLN A 48 -12.33 -21.86 5.92
CA GLN A 48 -11.41 -20.71 5.80
C GLN A 48 -12.14 -19.44 5.33
N PHE A 49 -11.67 -18.29 5.82
CA PHE A 49 -12.20 -17.00 5.37
C PHE A 49 -11.63 -16.64 3.98
N THR A 50 -12.47 -16.74 2.95
CA THR A 50 -12.10 -16.49 1.55
C THR A 50 -12.77 -15.25 0.96
N PHE A 51 -13.29 -14.34 1.78
CA PHE A 51 -14.04 -13.17 1.31
C PHE A 51 -13.15 -11.92 1.29
N ALA A 52 -12.30 -11.81 0.26
CA ALA A 52 -11.31 -10.73 0.16
C ALA A 52 -11.95 -9.36 -0.13
N LEU A 53 -13.00 -9.28 -0.95
CA LEU A 53 -13.67 -8.02 -1.24
C LEU A 53 -14.42 -7.52 -0.02
N ALA A 54 -15.11 -8.42 0.69
CA ALA A 54 -15.81 -8.11 1.93
C ALA A 54 -14.85 -7.55 2.99
N LEU A 55 -13.69 -8.19 3.17
CA LEU A 55 -12.67 -7.76 4.12
C LEU A 55 -12.13 -6.36 3.80
N VAL A 56 -11.76 -6.09 2.55
CA VAL A 56 -11.24 -4.77 2.18
C VAL A 56 -12.34 -3.71 2.27
N TRP A 57 -13.59 -4.05 1.95
CA TRP A 57 -14.70 -3.11 2.04
C TRP A 57 -14.98 -2.68 3.48
N VAL A 58 -15.06 -3.63 4.43
CA VAL A 58 -15.25 -3.31 5.86
C VAL A 58 -14.14 -2.37 6.35
N GLN A 59 -12.89 -2.63 5.96
CA GLN A 59 -11.77 -1.75 6.30
C GLN A 59 -11.94 -0.35 5.71
N CYS A 60 -12.31 -0.22 4.43
CA CYS A 60 -12.52 1.08 3.79
C CYS A 60 -13.66 1.86 4.48
N VAL A 61 -14.76 1.21 4.84
CA VAL A 61 -15.87 1.82 5.58
C VAL A 61 -15.40 2.33 6.94
N CYS A 62 -14.73 1.48 7.72
CA CYS A 62 -14.21 1.86 9.04
C CYS A 62 -13.20 3.03 8.94
N ASN A 63 -12.31 2.99 7.96
CA ASN A 63 -11.33 4.06 7.73
C ASN A 63 -12.00 5.37 7.32
N TYR A 64 -13.04 5.32 6.49
CA TYR A 64 -13.83 6.49 6.11
C TYR A 64 -14.51 7.11 7.33
N ILE A 65 -15.20 6.28 8.14
CA ILE A 65 -15.88 6.74 9.37
C ILE A 65 -14.86 7.34 10.33
N PHE A 66 -13.73 6.68 10.55
CA PHE A 66 -12.66 7.16 11.41
C PHE A 66 -12.12 8.53 10.95
N ALA A 67 -11.81 8.68 9.65
CA ALA A 67 -11.34 9.94 9.10
C ALA A 67 -12.40 11.05 9.20
N LYS A 68 -13.67 10.74 8.97
CA LYS A 68 -14.79 11.68 9.12
C LYS A 68 -14.95 12.15 10.57
N VAL A 69 -14.86 11.24 11.54
CA VAL A 69 -14.89 11.59 12.97
C VAL A 69 -13.72 12.49 13.33
N LEU A 70 -12.51 12.20 12.86
CA LEU A 70 -11.34 13.04 13.11
C LEU A 70 -11.50 14.46 12.52
N LEU A 71 -12.05 14.58 11.31
CA LEU A 71 -12.30 15.89 10.69
C LEU A 71 -13.44 16.67 11.36
N ALA A 72 -14.43 15.97 11.93
CA ALA A 72 -15.47 16.60 12.74
C ALA A 72 -14.91 17.18 14.04
N VAL A 73 -13.93 16.51 14.68
CA VAL A 73 -13.27 16.99 15.91
C VAL A 73 -12.24 18.08 15.62
N LYS A 74 -11.52 17.98 14.51
CA LYS A 74 -10.51 18.96 14.08
C LYS A 74 -10.75 19.38 12.64
N PRO A 75 -11.64 20.35 12.40
CA PRO A 75 -11.89 20.84 11.04
C PRO A 75 -10.60 21.38 10.42
N GLN A 76 -10.35 20.97 9.20
CA GLN A 76 -9.23 21.42 8.37
C GLN A 76 -9.76 22.36 7.28
N LYS A 77 -8.87 23.17 6.67
CA LYS A 77 -9.22 24.03 5.53
C LYS A 77 -9.87 23.23 4.40
N GLU A 78 -10.82 23.81 3.69
CA GLU A 78 -11.50 23.15 2.58
C GLU A 78 -10.51 22.61 1.54
N ASP A 79 -10.77 21.38 1.11
CA ASP A 79 -9.96 20.70 0.10
C ASP A 79 -10.40 21.16 -1.29
N THR A 80 -9.48 21.77 -2.04
CA THR A 80 -9.72 22.25 -3.42
C THR A 80 -9.33 21.20 -4.48
N THR A 81 -8.99 19.98 -4.07
CA THR A 81 -8.55 18.92 -4.98
C THR A 81 -9.68 18.44 -5.88
N HIS A 82 -9.38 18.26 -7.16
CA HIS A 82 -10.33 17.71 -8.12
C HIS A 82 -10.74 16.26 -7.77
N THR A 83 -12.04 16.04 -7.61
CA THR A 83 -12.63 14.76 -7.17
C THR A 83 -12.25 13.57 -8.06
N GLY A 84 -12.09 13.78 -9.37
CA GLY A 84 -11.67 12.73 -10.30
C GLY A 84 -10.26 12.17 -10.01
N SER A 85 -9.36 12.99 -9.44
CA SER A 85 -8.03 12.52 -9.03
C SER A 85 -8.11 11.59 -7.83
N TYR A 86 -9.02 11.86 -6.88
CA TYR A 86 -9.29 10.94 -5.78
C TYR A 86 -9.91 9.63 -6.24
N ALA A 87 -10.84 9.66 -7.21
CA ALA A 87 -11.41 8.45 -7.77
C ALA A 87 -10.33 7.56 -8.43
N ALA A 88 -9.45 8.15 -9.26
CA ALA A 88 -8.34 7.42 -9.88
C ALA A 88 -7.33 6.86 -8.85
N CYS A 89 -7.02 7.66 -7.82
CA CYS A 89 -6.15 7.22 -6.72
C CYS A 89 -6.78 6.05 -5.92
N SER A 90 -8.09 6.12 -5.70
CA SER A 90 -8.84 5.08 -4.98
C SER A 90 -8.92 3.80 -5.79
N LEU A 91 -9.11 3.87 -7.11
CA LEU A 91 -9.13 2.70 -7.99
C LEU A 91 -7.79 1.96 -7.97
N THR A 92 -6.68 2.68 -8.12
CA THR A 92 -5.33 2.08 -8.06
C THR A 92 -5.03 1.50 -6.67
N TYR A 93 -5.44 2.20 -5.61
CA TYR A 93 -5.32 1.69 -4.23
C TYR A 93 -6.12 0.39 -4.01
N LEU A 94 -7.36 0.34 -4.48
CA LEU A 94 -8.22 -0.83 -4.38
C LEU A 94 -7.66 -2.04 -5.12
N LEU A 95 -7.26 -1.84 -6.38
CA LEU A 95 -6.70 -2.91 -7.18
C LEU A 95 -5.43 -3.48 -6.54
N ALA A 96 -4.61 -2.62 -5.91
CA ALA A 96 -3.46 -3.06 -5.14
C ALA A 96 -3.85 -3.91 -3.92
N MET A 97 -4.81 -3.44 -3.11
CA MET A 97 -5.25 -4.12 -1.88
C MET A 97 -5.93 -5.46 -2.17
N VAL A 98 -6.84 -5.51 -3.15
CA VAL A 98 -7.53 -6.75 -3.55
C VAL A 98 -6.54 -7.76 -4.11
N SER A 99 -5.66 -7.34 -5.03
CA SER A 99 -4.66 -8.26 -5.62
C SER A 99 -3.71 -8.82 -4.56
N THR A 100 -3.30 -8.02 -3.58
CA THR A 100 -2.51 -8.50 -2.44
C THR A 100 -3.26 -9.55 -1.63
N THR A 101 -4.50 -9.22 -1.28
CA THR A 101 -5.32 -10.06 -0.39
C THR A 101 -5.62 -11.40 -1.05
N MET A 102 -5.87 -11.40 -2.36
CA MET A 102 -5.99 -12.61 -3.16
C MET A 102 -4.67 -13.38 -3.20
N ALA A 103 -3.53 -12.72 -3.46
CA ALA A 103 -2.23 -13.40 -3.57
C ALA A 103 -1.84 -14.20 -2.32
N MET A 104 -2.22 -13.73 -1.13
CA MET A 104 -1.92 -14.42 0.14
C MET A 104 -2.58 -15.80 0.28
N ARG A 105 -3.55 -16.15 -0.57
CA ARG A 105 -4.10 -17.51 -0.63
C ARG A 105 -3.09 -18.54 -1.14
N TRP A 106 -2.22 -18.13 -2.05
CA TRP A 106 -1.25 -19.00 -2.71
C TRP A 106 0.18 -18.80 -2.21
N VAL A 107 0.40 -17.69 -1.52
CA VAL A 107 1.72 -17.20 -1.16
C VAL A 107 1.86 -17.07 0.37
N PRO A 108 2.90 -17.64 0.99
CA PRO A 108 3.17 -17.46 2.41
C PRO A 108 3.27 -15.99 2.82
N TYR A 109 2.86 -15.69 4.06
CA TYR A 109 2.91 -14.32 4.57
C TYR A 109 4.32 -13.69 4.50
N PRO A 110 5.42 -14.36 4.93
CA PRO A 110 6.78 -13.83 4.79
C PRO A 110 7.14 -13.50 3.34
N THR A 111 6.74 -14.37 2.42
CA THR A 111 6.89 -14.16 0.98
C THR A 111 6.14 -12.91 0.51
N ALA A 112 4.87 -12.78 0.86
CA ALA A 112 4.06 -11.64 0.45
C ALA A 112 4.67 -10.33 0.97
N VAL A 113 5.22 -10.33 2.20
CA VAL A 113 5.89 -9.16 2.79
C VAL A 113 7.20 -8.82 2.05
N VAL A 114 8.05 -9.81 1.75
CA VAL A 114 9.30 -9.60 0.99
C VAL A 114 8.99 -9.16 -0.44
N GLY A 115 8.06 -9.82 -1.12
CA GLY A 115 7.57 -9.42 -2.44
C GLY A 115 7.03 -7.99 -2.44
N LYS A 116 6.22 -7.62 -1.44
CA LYS A 116 5.71 -6.24 -1.29
C LYS A 116 6.78 -5.20 -1.00
N SER A 117 7.96 -5.59 -0.52
CA SER A 117 9.09 -4.69 -0.35
C SER A 117 9.74 -4.35 -1.70
N ALA A 118 9.53 -5.17 -2.73
CA ALA A 118 10.04 -4.97 -4.09
C ALA A 118 9.26 -3.94 -4.93
N LYS A 119 8.44 -3.10 -4.29
CA LYS A 119 7.69 -1.99 -4.91
C LYS A 119 8.55 -1.07 -5.80
N PRO A 120 9.84 -0.79 -5.51
CA PRO A 120 10.65 0.04 -6.40
C PRO A 120 10.82 -0.53 -7.82
N ILE A 121 10.75 -1.85 -8.01
CA ILE A 121 10.94 -2.48 -9.34
C ILE A 121 9.85 -1.99 -10.30
N PRO A 122 8.54 -2.20 -10.05
CA PRO A 122 7.53 -1.78 -11.02
C PRO A 122 7.40 -0.25 -11.09
N VAL A 123 7.63 0.46 -9.97
CA VAL A 123 7.64 1.93 -9.94
C VAL A 123 8.68 2.50 -10.89
N MET A 124 9.88 1.92 -10.92
CA MET A 124 10.94 2.38 -11.80
C MET A 124 10.62 2.07 -13.27
N ILE A 125 10.12 0.87 -13.57
CA ILE A 125 9.70 0.48 -14.93
C ILE A 125 8.62 1.43 -15.45
N LEU A 126 7.56 1.67 -14.68
CA LEU A 126 6.49 2.60 -15.05
C LEU A 126 7.01 4.04 -15.14
N GLY A 127 7.94 4.44 -14.29
CA GLY A 127 8.58 5.75 -14.34
C GLY A 127 9.38 5.99 -15.62
N VAL A 128 10.09 4.97 -16.13
CA VAL A 128 10.82 5.03 -17.39
C VAL A 128 9.86 4.98 -18.58
N LEU A 129 8.95 4.00 -18.63
CA LEU A 129 8.07 3.77 -19.77
C LEU A 129 7.01 4.87 -19.94
N ILE A 130 6.30 5.20 -18.86
CA ILE A 130 5.18 6.15 -18.90
C ILE A 130 5.67 7.56 -18.56
N GLY A 131 6.53 7.67 -17.55
CA GLY A 131 7.02 8.96 -17.08
C GLY A 131 8.18 9.54 -17.87
N ARG A 132 8.77 8.77 -18.80
CA ARG A 132 10.01 9.10 -19.54
C ARG A 132 11.13 9.61 -18.61
N LYS A 133 11.19 9.10 -17.38
CA LYS A 133 12.18 9.49 -16.38
C LYS A 133 13.44 8.65 -16.53
N SER A 134 14.59 9.30 -16.40
CA SER A 134 15.87 8.62 -16.21
C SER A 134 16.23 8.57 -14.73
N TYR A 135 16.76 7.43 -14.28
CA TYR A 135 17.22 7.22 -12.91
C TYR A 135 18.76 7.12 -12.87
N SER A 136 19.36 7.31 -11.70
CA SER A 136 20.81 7.16 -11.53
C SER A 136 21.22 5.68 -11.63
N TRP A 137 22.46 5.42 -12.06
CA TRP A 137 23.02 4.06 -12.10
C TRP A 137 22.96 3.35 -10.74
N THR A 138 23.16 4.07 -9.63
CA THR A 138 23.01 3.54 -8.26
C THR A 138 21.62 2.97 -8.02
N ARG A 139 20.57 3.63 -8.53
CA ARG A 139 19.19 3.18 -8.39
C ARG A 139 18.90 1.94 -9.24
N TYR A 140 19.44 1.87 -10.45
CA TYR A 140 19.38 0.65 -11.26
C TYR A 140 20.08 -0.53 -10.58
N ALA A 141 21.26 -0.30 -10.00
CA ALA A 141 21.99 -1.32 -9.25
C ALA A 141 21.19 -1.81 -8.02
N CYS A 142 20.60 -0.90 -7.24
CA CYS A 142 19.76 -1.27 -6.10
C CYS A 142 18.54 -2.10 -6.55
N VAL A 143 17.86 -1.69 -7.62
CA VAL A 143 16.72 -2.45 -8.16
C VAL A 143 17.14 -3.84 -8.64
N LEU A 144 18.29 -3.97 -9.30
CA LEU A 144 18.82 -5.27 -9.71
C LEU A 144 19.12 -6.16 -8.49
N THR A 145 19.72 -5.62 -7.43
CA THR A 145 19.96 -6.35 -6.18
C THR A 145 18.65 -6.77 -5.51
N ILE A 146 17.61 -5.93 -5.54
CA ILE A 146 16.28 -6.28 -5.04
C ILE A 146 15.70 -7.45 -5.86
N VAL A 147 15.77 -7.41 -7.20
CA VAL A 147 15.31 -8.50 -8.08
C VAL A 147 16.02 -9.81 -7.73
N LEU A 148 17.35 -9.79 -7.64
CA LEU A 148 18.14 -10.97 -7.28
C LEU A 148 17.78 -11.49 -5.89
N GLY A 149 17.62 -10.61 -4.90
CA GLY A 149 17.22 -10.99 -3.54
C GLY A 149 15.82 -11.59 -3.47
N VAL A 150 14.85 -11.06 -4.22
CA VAL A 150 13.49 -11.62 -4.32
C VAL A 150 13.51 -12.99 -4.99
N ILE A 151 14.22 -13.14 -6.13
CA ILE A 151 14.37 -14.44 -6.81
C ILE A 151 14.99 -15.46 -5.86
N LEU A 152 16.05 -15.08 -5.16
CA LEU A 152 16.74 -15.94 -4.19
C LEU A 152 15.82 -16.35 -3.03
N PHE A 153 15.00 -15.42 -2.53
CA PHE A 153 14.02 -15.66 -1.48
C PHE A 153 12.86 -16.58 -1.95
N MET A 154 12.45 -16.42 -3.21
CA MET A 154 11.31 -17.11 -3.85
C MET A 154 11.63 -18.44 -4.47
N TYR A 155 12.91 -18.70 -4.73
CA TYR A 155 13.34 -19.96 -5.27
C TYR A 155 12.94 -21.10 -4.32
N LYS A 156 12.05 -21.98 -4.78
CA LYS A 156 11.68 -23.22 -4.10
C LYS A 156 12.66 -24.32 -4.56
N GLU A 157 13.27 -25.02 -3.62
CA GLU A 157 13.91 -26.31 -3.93
C GLU A 157 12.82 -27.37 -4.14
N GLY A 158 13.10 -28.33 -5.02
CA GLY A 158 12.12 -29.19 -5.67
C GLY A 158 11.09 -29.89 -4.77
N LYS A 159 9.91 -30.14 -5.36
CA LYS A 159 8.86 -31.09 -4.93
C LYS A 159 8.31 -30.98 -3.49
N VAL A 160 8.32 -29.80 -2.84
CA VAL A 160 7.65 -29.62 -1.52
C VAL A 160 6.54 -28.57 -1.54
N ALA A 161 5.67 -28.60 -2.54
CA ALA A 161 4.38 -27.91 -2.44
C ALA A 161 3.29 -28.75 -3.10
N ASN A 162 2.38 -29.29 -2.29
CA ASN A 162 1.13 -29.94 -2.73
C ASN A 162 0.13 -28.92 -3.34
N LEU A 163 0.61 -27.87 -4.01
CA LEU A 163 -0.19 -26.90 -4.74
C LEU A 163 0.13 -27.02 -6.23
N PRO A 164 -0.89 -27.04 -7.12
CA PRO A 164 -0.66 -27.03 -8.56
C PRO A 164 0.24 -25.86 -8.95
N ALA A 165 1.27 -26.09 -9.76
CA ALA A 165 2.24 -25.07 -10.17
C ALA A 165 1.57 -23.80 -10.73
N GLU A 166 0.45 -23.96 -11.43
CA GLU A 166 -0.37 -22.86 -11.98
C GLU A 166 -0.89 -21.89 -10.91
N THR A 167 -1.23 -22.40 -9.73
CA THR A 167 -1.78 -21.58 -8.63
C THR A 167 -0.70 -20.73 -7.94
N THR A 168 0.56 -21.18 -7.95
CA THR A 168 1.69 -20.40 -7.40
C THR A 168 2.03 -19.22 -8.31
N ILE A 169 2.04 -19.45 -9.63
CA ILE A 169 2.31 -18.40 -10.63
C ILE A 169 1.25 -17.29 -10.56
N LEU A 170 -0.02 -17.66 -10.37
CA LEU A 170 -1.11 -16.70 -10.23
C LEU A 170 -0.90 -15.77 -9.01
N GLY A 171 -0.44 -16.30 -7.88
CA GLY A 171 -0.09 -15.50 -6.69
C GLY A 171 1.05 -14.51 -6.93
N GLU A 172 2.09 -14.92 -7.66
CA GLU A 172 3.23 -14.05 -8.01
C GLU A 172 2.83 -12.93 -8.97
N VAL A 173 2.02 -13.24 -10.00
CA VAL A 173 1.48 -12.25 -10.94
C VAL A 173 0.59 -11.23 -10.21
N LEU A 174 -0.26 -11.68 -9.29
CA LEU A 174 -1.09 -10.80 -8.49
C LEU A 174 -0.26 -9.88 -7.57
N LEU A 175 0.85 -10.37 -7.01
CA LEU A 175 1.78 -9.53 -6.25
C LEU A 175 2.44 -8.47 -7.14
N PHE A 176 2.89 -8.84 -8.35
CA PHE A 176 3.46 -7.89 -9.29
C PHE A 176 2.47 -6.80 -9.71
N LEU A 177 1.23 -7.20 -10.01
CA LEU A 177 0.13 -6.27 -10.29
C LEU A 177 -0.14 -5.35 -9.11
N SER A 178 -0.22 -5.91 -7.90
CA SER A 178 -0.42 -5.13 -6.68
C SER A 178 0.66 -4.06 -6.49
N LEU A 179 1.93 -4.42 -6.68
CA LEU A 179 3.06 -3.51 -6.51
C LEU A 179 3.06 -2.38 -7.54
N SER A 180 2.68 -2.71 -8.78
CA SER A 180 2.51 -1.73 -9.85
C SER A 180 1.42 -0.71 -9.51
N MET A 181 0.29 -1.19 -9.01
CA MET A 181 -0.82 -0.35 -8.58
C MET A 181 -0.51 0.47 -7.32
N ASP A 182 0.20 -0.10 -6.34
CA ASP A 182 0.73 0.64 -5.18
C ASP A 182 1.70 1.75 -5.62
N GLY A 183 2.47 1.51 -6.68
CA GLY A 183 3.36 2.47 -7.31
C GLY A 183 2.61 3.64 -7.96
N LEU A 184 1.62 3.33 -8.79
CA LEU A 184 0.75 4.32 -9.43
C LEU A 184 -0.04 5.12 -8.39
N THR A 185 -0.56 4.47 -7.35
CA THR A 185 -1.24 5.13 -6.22
C THR A 185 -0.34 6.23 -5.67
N GLY A 186 0.91 5.89 -5.29
CA GLY A 186 1.87 6.87 -4.78
C GLY A 186 2.17 8.02 -5.75
N ALA A 187 2.21 7.74 -7.06
CA ALA A 187 2.42 8.77 -8.08
C ALA A 187 1.22 9.74 -8.20
N VAL A 188 -0.01 9.22 -8.14
CA VAL A 188 -1.24 10.03 -8.14
C VAL A 188 -1.35 10.83 -6.84
N GLN A 189 -1.03 10.21 -5.70
CA GLN A 189 -0.97 10.87 -4.40
C GLN A 189 -0.02 12.07 -4.38
N GLU A 190 1.18 11.92 -4.96
CA GLU A 190 2.16 13.01 -5.05
C GLU A 190 1.65 14.15 -5.94
N ARG A 191 0.96 13.84 -7.05
CA ARG A 191 0.33 14.85 -7.91
C ARG A 191 -0.76 15.63 -7.19
N ILE A 192 -1.63 14.95 -6.43
CA ILE A 192 -2.66 15.59 -5.59
C ILE A 192 -2.02 16.52 -4.57
N ARG A 193 -0.97 16.05 -3.89
CA ARG A 193 -0.24 16.83 -2.89
C ARG A 193 0.41 18.07 -3.50
N ALA A 194 1.02 17.95 -4.66
CA ALA A 194 1.65 19.07 -5.37
C ALA A 194 0.62 20.11 -5.88
N ALA A 195 -0.58 19.68 -6.26
CA ALA A 195 -1.62 20.56 -6.80
C ALA A 195 -2.40 21.32 -5.72
N SER A 196 -2.83 20.63 -4.66
CA SER A 196 -3.81 21.17 -3.71
C SER A 196 -3.36 21.08 -2.25
N SER A 197 -2.26 20.36 -1.97
CA SER A 197 -1.71 20.17 -0.61
C SER A 197 -2.78 19.84 0.46
N PRO A 198 -3.68 18.86 0.21
CA PRO A 198 -4.73 18.52 1.17
C PRO A 198 -4.13 17.98 2.47
N SER A 199 -4.88 18.12 3.56
CA SER A 199 -4.49 17.50 4.83
C SER A 199 -4.52 15.97 4.72
N GLY A 200 -3.67 15.28 5.48
CA GLY A 200 -3.63 13.80 5.47
C GLY A 200 -4.97 13.16 5.85
N GLN A 201 -5.74 13.81 6.73
CA GLN A 201 -7.07 13.36 7.13
C GLN A 201 -8.10 13.48 6.00
N GLN A 202 -8.09 14.57 5.24
CA GLN A 202 -8.95 14.73 4.06
C GLN A 202 -8.60 13.73 2.97
N MET A 203 -7.30 13.54 2.73
CA MET A 203 -6.83 12.56 1.77
C MET A 203 -7.29 11.13 2.14
N MET A 204 -7.19 10.78 3.43
CA MET A 204 -7.70 9.51 3.95
C MET A 204 -9.22 9.39 3.77
N MET A 205 -9.99 10.45 4.10
CA MET A 205 -11.45 10.43 3.96
C MET A 205 -11.87 10.25 2.50
N SER A 206 -11.36 11.10 1.60
CA SER A 206 -11.73 11.09 0.19
C SER A 206 -11.35 9.78 -0.50
N MET A 207 -10.16 9.24 -0.22
CA MET A 207 -9.75 7.95 -0.77
C MET A 207 -10.64 6.81 -0.28
N ASN A 208 -10.89 6.70 1.02
CA ASN A 208 -11.72 5.62 1.54
C ASN A 208 -13.20 5.75 1.14
N PHE A 209 -13.70 6.97 0.94
CA PHE A 209 -15.05 7.21 0.42
C PHE A 209 -15.22 6.62 -0.98
N TRP A 210 -14.36 7.01 -1.93
CA TRP A 210 -14.39 6.48 -3.29
C TRP A 210 -14.12 4.98 -3.33
N SER A 211 -13.18 4.49 -2.51
CA SER A 211 -12.91 3.07 -2.36
C SER A 211 -14.12 2.28 -1.86
N THR A 212 -14.86 2.81 -0.90
CA THR A 212 -16.07 2.17 -0.35
C THR A 212 -17.17 2.05 -1.42
N LEU A 213 -17.37 3.09 -2.23
CA LEU A 213 -18.36 3.07 -3.31
C LEU A 213 -17.99 2.04 -4.39
N MET A 214 -16.74 2.06 -4.86
CA MET A 214 -16.27 1.15 -5.90
C MET A 214 -16.29 -0.32 -5.45
N LEU A 215 -15.81 -0.61 -4.24
CA LEU A 215 -15.87 -1.96 -3.68
C LEU A 215 -17.30 -2.40 -3.38
N GLY A 216 -18.15 -1.50 -2.89
CA GLY A 216 -19.56 -1.79 -2.65
C GLY A 216 -20.24 -2.29 -3.92
N PHE A 217 -20.00 -1.59 -5.05
CA PHE A 217 -20.49 -2.03 -6.36
C PHE A 217 -19.89 -3.38 -6.77
N ALA A 218 -18.57 -3.57 -6.62
CA ALA A 218 -17.92 -4.84 -6.96
C ALA A 218 -18.49 -6.03 -6.17
N MET A 219 -18.73 -5.86 -4.86
CA MET A 219 -19.30 -6.91 -4.01
C MET A 219 -20.76 -7.23 -4.35
N LEU A 220 -21.55 -6.23 -4.76
CA LEU A 220 -22.92 -6.46 -5.22
C LEU A 220 -22.92 -7.29 -6.51
N LEU A 221 -21.98 -7.03 -7.42
CA LEU A 221 -21.83 -7.81 -8.66
C LEU A 221 -21.34 -9.24 -8.42
N THR A 222 -20.40 -9.45 -7.49
CA THR A 222 -19.86 -10.79 -7.21
C THR A 222 -20.76 -11.64 -6.32
N GLY A 223 -21.74 -11.03 -5.63
CA GLY A 223 -22.59 -11.74 -4.66
C GLY A 223 -21.92 -12.04 -3.32
N GLU A 224 -20.65 -11.64 -3.15
CA GLU A 224 -19.80 -11.96 -1.99
C GLU A 224 -20.38 -11.42 -0.67
N VAL A 225 -21.23 -10.40 -0.72
CA VAL A 225 -21.92 -9.82 0.45
C VAL A 225 -22.73 -10.87 1.20
N LYS A 226 -23.52 -11.69 0.49
CA LYS A 226 -24.41 -12.67 1.13
C LYS A 226 -23.62 -13.82 1.74
N GLU A 227 -22.63 -14.31 1.00
CA GLU A 227 -21.79 -15.42 1.44
C GLU A 227 -20.93 -15.05 2.65
N SER A 228 -20.30 -13.87 2.61
CA SER A 228 -19.49 -13.36 3.72
C SER A 228 -20.31 -13.10 4.98
N LEU A 229 -21.54 -12.60 4.83
CA LEU A 229 -22.46 -12.40 5.96
C LEU A 229 -22.90 -13.74 6.56
N HIS A 230 -23.27 -14.70 5.73
CA HIS A 230 -23.66 -16.05 6.20
C HIS A 230 -22.50 -16.74 6.92
N PHE A 231 -21.28 -16.61 6.41
CA PHE A 231 -20.07 -17.10 7.08
C PHE A 231 -19.86 -16.44 8.45
N ALA A 232 -19.95 -15.10 8.51
CA ALA A 232 -19.75 -14.35 9.75
C ALA A 232 -20.85 -14.62 10.80
N LEU A 233 -22.06 -14.99 10.37
CA LEU A 233 -23.13 -15.43 11.26
C LEU A 233 -22.91 -16.85 11.80
N ARG A 234 -22.34 -17.76 11.00
CA ARG A 234 -21.96 -19.11 11.44
C ARG A 234 -20.74 -19.12 12.37
N HIS A 235 -19.83 -18.19 12.16
CA HIS A 235 -18.57 -18.07 12.91
C HIS A 235 -18.45 -16.69 13.57
N PRO A 236 -19.06 -16.47 14.75
CA PRO A 236 -19.12 -15.15 15.36
C PRO A 236 -17.75 -14.58 15.77
N GLU A 237 -16.75 -15.44 15.97
CA GLU A 237 -15.36 -15.04 16.23
C GLU A 237 -14.78 -14.16 15.11
N VAL A 238 -15.25 -14.33 13.87
CA VAL A 238 -14.83 -13.54 12.70
C VAL A 238 -15.09 -12.04 12.92
N TRP A 239 -16.16 -11.66 13.61
CA TRP A 239 -16.46 -10.26 13.92
C TRP A 239 -15.39 -9.62 14.80
N THR A 240 -14.81 -10.37 15.73
CA THR A 240 -13.72 -9.87 16.60
C THR A 240 -12.44 -9.66 15.81
N HIS A 241 -12.12 -10.57 14.88
CA HIS A 241 -10.97 -10.43 14.00
C HIS A 241 -11.15 -9.27 13.01
N LEU A 242 -12.33 -9.14 12.41
CA LEU A 242 -12.65 -8.04 11.49
C LEU A 242 -12.62 -6.68 12.18
N SER A 243 -13.16 -6.56 13.40
CA SER A 243 -13.16 -5.30 14.14
C SER A 243 -11.76 -4.89 14.57
N LEU A 244 -10.95 -5.83 15.09
CA LEU A 244 -9.56 -5.57 15.46
C LEU A 244 -8.71 -5.21 14.24
N LEU A 245 -8.89 -5.93 13.13
CA LEU A 245 -8.21 -5.65 11.87
C LEU A 245 -8.56 -4.26 11.34
N SER A 246 -9.83 -3.87 11.40
CA SER A 246 -10.29 -2.56 10.94
C SER A 246 -9.81 -1.44 11.85
N LEU A 247 -9.78 -1.65 13.17
CA LEU A 247 -9.26 -0.67 14.12
C LEU A 247 -7.75 -0.45 13.94
N CYS A 248 -6.96 -1.53 13.90
CA CYS A 248 -5.53 -1.46 13.64
C CYS A 248 -5.24 -0.84 12.27
N GLY A 249 -6.06 -1.18 11.26
CA GLY A 249 -5.98 -0.60 9.92
C GLY A 249 -6.22 0.91 9.91
N ALA A 250 -7.29 1.38 10.56
CA ALA A 250 -7.64 2.79 10.65
C ALA A 250 -6.57 3.62 11.37
N LEU A 251 -6.12 3.15 12.53
CA LEU A 251 -5.06 3.81 13.30
C LEU A 251 -3.73 3.82 12.52
N GLY A 252 -3.36 2.70 11.92
CA GLY A 252 -2.15 2.60 11.11
C GLY A 252 -2.18 3.54 9.90
N GLN A 253 -3.30 3.55 9.17
CA GLN A 253 -3.48 4.39 7.99
C GLN A 253 -3.47 5.88 8.35
N PHE A 254 -4.04 6.24 9.49
CA PHE A 254 -3.96 7.60 10.03
C PHE A 254 -2.52 8.06 10.24
N PHE A 255 -1.67 7.24 10.89
CA PHE A 255 -0.25 7.59 11.05
C PHE A 255 0.52 7.62 9.73
N ILE A 256 0.17 6.79 8.74
CA ILE A 256 0.73 6.88 7.39
C ILE A 256 0.42 8.25 6.77
N PHE A 257 -0.84 8.66 6.75
CA PHE A 257 -1.23 9.94 6.16
C PHE A 257 -0.63 11.14 6.92
N LEU A 258 -0.53 11.07 8.25
CA LEU A 258 0.19 12.09 9.03
C LEU A 258 1.68 12.15 8.66
N THR A 259 2.33 11.00 8.48
CA THR A 259 3.75 10.94 8.09
C THR A 259 3.94 11.51 6.69
N VAL A 260 3.08 11.15 5.73
CA VAL A 260 3.13 11.67 4.36
C VAL A 260 2.89 13.17 4.33
N ALA A 261 1.94 13.69 5.11
CA ALA A 261 1.62 15.10 5.16
C ALA A 261 2.74 15.94 5.82
N ASN A 262 3.32 15.47 6.93
CA ASN A 262 4.30 16.25 7.72
C ASN A 262 5.76 16.04 7.28
N PHE A 263 6.13 14.81 6.92
CA PHE A 263 7.52 14.42 6.64
C PHE A 263 7.74 13.96 5.20
N GLY A 264 6.66 13.88 4.41
CA GLY A 264 6.68 13.47 3.02
C GLY A 264 6.69 11.95 2.79
N PRO A 265 6.49 11.52 1.53
CA PRO A 265 6.40 10.11 1.19
C PRO A 265 7.71 9.33 1.41
N LEU A 266 8.87 9.99 1.32
CA LEU A 266 10.17 9.35 1.51
C LEU A 266 10.31 8.83 2.95
N ALA A 267 10.04 9.69 3.94
CA ALA A 267 10.11 9.32 5.35
C ALA A 267 9.12 8.18 5.67
N CYS A 268 7.90 8.25 5.12
CA CYS A 268 6.91 7.18 5.24
C CYS A 268 7.40 5.86 4.63
N SER A 269 8.08 5.91 3.47
CA SER A 269 8.63 4.73 2.81
C SER A 269 9.73 4.05 3.64
N VAL A 270 10.59 4.83 4.30
CA VAL A 270 11.63 4.31 5.20
C VAL A 270 11.00 3.60 6.41
N VAL A 271 10.06 4.27 7.08
CA VAL A 271 9.35 3.70 8.24
C VAL A 271 8.63 2.41 7.88
N THR A 272 7.87 2.41 6.79
CA THR A 272 7.07 1.24 6.38
C THR A 272 7.94 0.08 5.91
N THR A 273 9.09 0.34 5.27
CA THR A 273 10.04 -0.71 4.87
C THR A 273 10.74 -1.30 6.09
N THR A 274 11.17 -0.46 7.02
CA THR A 274 11.75 -0.90 8.28
C THR A 274 10.77 -1.79 9.04
N ARG A 275 9.50 -1.37 9.14
CA ARG A 275 8.44 -2.21 9.69
C ARG A 275 8.34 -3.57 8.99
N LYS A 276 8.27 -3.59 7.65
CA LYS A 276 8.17 -4.84 6.87
C LYS A 276 9.33 -5.79 7.17
N PHE A 277 10.55 -5.27 7.30
CA PHE A 277 11.73 -6.07 7.69
C PHE A 277 11.50 -6.78 9.03
N PHE A 278 11.12 -6.04 10.06
CA PHE A 278 10.86 -6.63 11.38
C PHE A 278 9.63 -7.54 11.38
N THR A 279 8.62 -7.28 10.55
CA THR A 279 7.48 -8.19 10.38
C THR A 279 7.93 -9.55 9.83
N VAL A 280 8.88 -9.59 8.88
CA VAL A 280 9.46 -10.85 8.40
C VAL A 280 10.22 -11.56 9.52
N LEU A 281 11.13 -10.86 10.22
CA LEU A 281 11.88 -11.43 11.34
C LEU A 281 10.96 -12.04 12.40
N CYS A 282 9.92 -11.29 12.78
CA CYS A 282 9.01 -11.72 13.81
C CYS A 282 8.10 -12.85 13.33
N SER A 283 7.74 -12.91 12.04
CA SER A 283 6.96 -14.02 11.50
C SER A 283 7.73 -15.35 11.57
N VAL A 284 9.05 -15.32 11.39
CA VAL A 284 9.93 -16.49 11.61
C VAL A 284 9.92 -16.92 13.07
N LEU A 285 10.03 -15.96 13.99
CA LEU A 285 10.12 -16.23 15.42
C LEU A 285 8.78 -16.66 16.05
N LEU A 286 7.66 -16.05 15.65
CA LEU A 286 6.34 -16.27 16.26
C LEU A 286 5.54 -17.38 15.59
N PHE A 287 5.62 -17.52 14.26
CA PHE A 287 4.85 -18.52 13.51
C PHE A 287 5.68 -19.75 13.13
N GLY A 288 6.94 -19.83 13.57
CA GLY A 288 7.81 -20.98 13.31
C GLY A 288 8.14 -21.17 11.82
N ASN A 289 8.01 -20.14 11.00
CA ASN A 289 8.36 -20.20 9.57
C ASN A 289 9.88 -20.39 9.43
N ILE A 290 10.35 -21.62 9.22
CA ILE A 290 11.78 -21.92 9.07
C ILE A 290 12.26 -21.35 7.73
N LEU A 291 13.04 -20.25 7.79
CA LEU A 291 13.75 -19.73 6.62
C LEU A 291 15.09 -20.44 6.46
N ILE A 292 15.33 -21.01 5.29
CA ILE A 292 16.63 -21.57 4.93
C ILE A 292 17.67 -20.46 4.73
N ALA A 293 18.96 -20.79 4.81
CA ALA A 293 20.06 -19.82 4.66
C ALA A 293 19.95 -18.97 3.38
N ARG A 294 19.47 -19.56 2.28
CA ARG A 294 19.20 -18.85 1.02
C ARG A 294 18.17 -17.74 1.19
N GLN A 295 17.07 -18.01 1.89
CA GLN A 295 16.01 -17.03 2.13
C GLN A 295 16.50 -15.90 3.04
N TRP A 296 17.32 -16.21 4.04
CA TRP A 296 17.98 -15.16 4.83
C TRP A 296 18.86 -14.26 3.98
N LEU A 297 19.69 -14.83 3.10
CA LEU A 297 20.51 -14.06 2.18
C LEU A 297 19.65 -13.18 1.26
N GLY A 298 18.57 -13.73 0.71
CA GLY A 298 17.64 -12.99 -0.15
C GLY A 298 16.98 -11.82 0.58
N ALA A 299 16.49 -12.05 1.80
CA ALA A 299 15.89 -11.00 2.62
C ALA A 299 16.90 -9.88 2.93
N VAL A 300 18.12 -10.22 3.38
CA VAL A 300 19.17 -9.25 3.66
C VAL A 300 19.50 -8.42 2.42
N LEU A 301 19.65 -9.04 1.25
CA LEU A 301 19.90 -8.34 -0.01
C LEU A 301 18.78 -7.35 -0.36
N VAL A 302 17.51 -7.78 -0.27
CA VAL A 302 16.35 -6.93 -0.56
C VAL A 302 16.33 -5.71 0.35
N PHE A 303 16.41 -5.92 1.67
CA PHE A 303 16.29 -4.82 2.62
C PHE A 303 17.51 -3.90 2.59
N ALA A 304 18.74 -4.43 2.45
CA ALA A 304 19.94 -3.62 2.30
C ALA A 304 19.86 -2.72 1.05
N ALA A 305 19.50 -3.29 -0.10
CA ALA A 305 19.35 -2.52 -1.34
C ALA A 305 18.23 -1.47 -1.25
N LEU A 306 17.12 -1.76 -0.57
CA LEU A 306 16.07 -0.78 -0.30
C LEU A 306 16.55 0.38 0.57
N PHE A 307 17.31 0.11 1.64
CA PHE A 307 17.89 1.16 2.47
C PHE A 307 18.88 2.03 1.67
N VAL A 308 19.73 1.42 0.85
CA VAL A 308 20.66 2.15 -0.02
C VAL A 308 19.91 3.01 -1.05
N ASP A 309 18.88 2.48 -1.73
CA ASP A 309 18.06 3.25 -2.68
C ASP A 309 17.35 4.42 -2.00
N MET A 310 16.86 4.24 -0.77
CA MET A 310 16.21 5.32 -0.03
C MET A 310 17.17 6.43 0.40
N LEU A 311 18.41 6.08 0.75
CA LEU A 311 19.44 7.05 1.19
C LEU A 311 20.14 7.74 0.01
N TYR A 312 20.46 6.99 -1.04
CA TYR A 312 21.34 7.43 -2.14
C TYR A 312 20.65 7.49 -3.51
N GLY A 313 19.46 6.92 -3.68
CA GLY A 313 18.70 6.88 -4.94
C GLY A 313 18.10 8.23 -5.35
N LYS A 314 18.26 9.28 -4.54
CA LYS A 314 17.92 10.67 -4.87
C LYS A 314 19.17 11.47 -5.26
N LYS A 315 19.61 11.31 -6.51
CA LYS A 315 20.06 12.47 -7.29
C LYS A 315 18.93 12.77 -8.27
N GLN A 316 18.22 13.87 -8.05
CA GLN A 316 17.24 14.37 -9.01
C GLN A 316 17.95 14.58 -10.35
N SER A 317 17.46 13.95 -11.41
CA SER A 317 17.86 14.31 -12.77
C SER A 317 17.40 15.78 -13.01
N PRO A 318 18.26 16.70 -13.47
CA PRO A 318 17.96 18.13 -13.62
C PRO A 318 16.74 18.48 -14.49
N ALA A 319 16.21 17.51 -15.25
CA ALA A 319 15.09 17.71 -16.17
C ALA A 319 13.76 18.10 -15.50
N ALA A 320 13.55 17.79 -14.21
CA ALA A 320 12.33 18.19 -13.49
C ALA A 320 12.33 19.68 -13.08
N ALA A 321 13.49 20.33 -13.01
CA ALA A 321 13.58 21.75 -12.68
C ALA A 321 13.18 22.66 -13.87
N LEU A 322 13.38 22.19 -15.11
CA LEU A 322 13.04 22.94 -16.32
C LEU A 322 11.52 23.00 -16.61
N SER A 323 10.70 22.11 -16.03
CA SER A 323 9.24 22.18 -16.16
C SER A 323 8.58 23.16 -15.17
N SER A 324 9.34 23.75 -14.24
CA SER A 324 8.82 24.68 -13.22
C SER A 324 9.04 26.17 -13.53
N LYS A 325 9.83 26.49 -14.57
CA LYS A 325 9.89 27.86 -15.09
C LYS A 325 8.68 28.11 -15.99
N LYS A 326 7.62 28.67 -15.42
CA LYS A 326 6.61 29.43 -16.18
C LYS A 326 7.36 30.35 -17.16
N PRO A 327 7.05 30.35 -18.47
CA PRO A 327 7.49 31.44 -19.33
C PRO A 327 6.88 32.75 -18.77
N PRO A 328 7.58 33.90 -18.88
CA PRO A 328 6.97 35.19 -18.57
C PRO A 328 5.68 35.31 -19.40
N SER A 329 4.59 35.68 -18.74
CA SER A 329 3.32 35.95 -19.39
C SER A 329 3.47 37.12 -20.36
N ASP A 330 3.63 36.84 -21.64
CA ASP A 330 3.66 37.85 -22.72
C ASP A 330 2.24 38.35 -23.06
N GLY A 331 1.37 38.46 -22.05
CA GLY A 331 -0.01 38.91 -22.17
C GLY A 331 -0.18 40.43 -22.01
N GLY A 332 0.91 41.17 -21.78
CA GLY A 332 0.89 42.62 -21.57
C GLY A 332 1.17 43.46 -22.81
N ARG A 333 1.87 42.93 -23.82
CA ARG A 333 2.32 43.73 -24.99
C ARG A 333 1.26 43.90 -26.10
N LEU A 334 0.35 42.93 -26.26
CA LEU A 334 -0.70 42.99 -27.29
C LEU A 334 -1.85 43.97 -26.97
N SER A 335 -1.96 44.44 -25.72
CA SER A 335 -2.98 45.43 -25.34
C SER A 335 -2.53 46.88 -25.50
N GLU A 336 -1.23 47.17 -25.53
CA GLU A 336 -0.73 48.54 -25.76
C GLU A 336 -0.59 48.87 -27.25
N GLU A 337 -0.19 47.92 -28.10
CA GLU A 337 -0.10 48.16 -29.56
C GLU A 337 -1.47 48.39 -30.20
N LYS A 338 -2.52 47.68 -29.75
CA LYS A 338 -3.89 47.92 -30.23
C LYS A 338 -4.47 49.26 -29.79
N LYS A 339 -3.97 49.88 -28.72
CA LYS A 339 -4.42 51.21 -28.26
C LYS A 339 -3.74 52.36 -29.02
N LYS A 340 -2.54 52.15 -29.57
CA LYS A 340 -1.83 53.15 -30.38
C LYS A 340 -2.24 53.19 -31.86
N LEU A 341 -2.97 52.19 -32.35
CA LEU A 341 -3.47 52.14 -33.74
C LEU A 341 -4.91 52.66 -33.89
N ILE A 342 -5.56 53.06 -32.79
CA ILE A 342 -6.96 53.54 -32.76
C ILE A 342 -7.06 54.92 -32.06
N SER A 343 -5.95 55.64 -31.86
CA SER A 343 -5.94 57.07 -31.47
C SER A 343 -5.17 57.88 -32.48
#